data_AF-A0A847AT59-F1
#
_entry.id   AF-A0A847AT59-F1
#
_cell.length_a   1.000
_cell.length_b   1.000
_cell.length_c   1.000
_cell.angle_alpha   90.00
_cell.angle_beta   90.00
_cell.angle_gamma   90.00
#
_symmetry.space_group_name_H-M   'P 1'
#
loop_
_entity.id
_entity.type
_entity.pdbx_description
1 polymer ?
#
loop_
_entity_poly.entity_id
_entity_poly.type
_entity_poly.pdbx_seq_one_letter_code
_entity_poly.pdbx_strand_id
1 'polypeptide(L)'
;HCNVLKSSRALYNKIIFGGGCIVSELPPLAKAQKYSFVDRNRLIAAVSEGVIVIEGGLKGGTSHTVKFAKEYNKPVAYTTNVCKITGQTLIFNDIDVIDSFEKLVKFKNKSCKKILDKAISQ
;
A
#
# COMPACT_ATOMS: atom_id res chain seq x y z
N HIS A 1 2.71 -19.45 -3.49
CA HIS A 1 3.70 -18.92 -4.44
C HIS A 1 5.04 -19.62 -4.18
N CYS A 2 5.57 -20.35 -5.17
CA CYS A 2 6.67 -21.30 -4.94
C CYS A 2 8.06 -20.74 -5.26
N ASN A 3 8.16 -19.52 -5.79
CA ASN A 3 9.42 -18.91 -6.18
C ASN A 3 9.75 -17.69 -5.31
N VAL A 4 10.01 -17.95 -4.03
CA VAL A 4 10.34 -16.92 -3.04
C VAL A 4 11.86 -16.73 -2.97
N LEU A 5 12.31 -15.47 -2.99
CA LEU A 5 13.71 -15.11 -2.76
C LEU A 5 14.21 -15.75 -1.45
N LYS A 6 15.40 -16.36 -1.49
CA LYS A 6 15.95 -17.09 -0.33
C LYS A 6 15.97 -16.25 0.94
N SER A 7 16.34 -14.97 0.83
CA SER A 7 16.39 -14.01 1.95
C SER A 7 15.01 -13.72 2.57
N SER A 8 13.92 -13.89 1.83
CA SER A 8 12.55 -13.59 2.29
C SER A 8 11.78 -14.81 2.80
N ARG A 9 12.33 -16.03 2.70
CA ARG A 9 11.63 -17.26 3.11
C ARG A 9 11.24 -17.26 4.58
N ALA A 10 12.13 -16.79 5.45
CA ALA A 10 11.86 -16.70 6.88
C ALA A 10 10.65 -15.79 7.17
N LEU A 11 10.53 -14.67 6.45
CA LEU A 11 9.39 -13.76 6.59
C LEU A 11 8.09 -14.39 6.08
N TYR A 12 8.12 -15.06 4.93
CA TYR A 12 6.96 -15.78 4.40
C TYR A 12 6.41 -16.78 5.41
N ASN A 13 7.29 -17.59 5.99
CA ASN A 13 6.91 -18.58 7.01
C ASN A 13 6.32 -17.90 8.24
N LYS A 14 6.93 -16.81 8.73
CA LYS A 14 6.37 -16.04 9.86
C LYS A 14 4.96 -15.53 9.57
N ILE A 15 4.70 -15.04 8.35
CA ILE A 15 3.36 -14.56 7.96
C ILE A 15 2.35 -15.72 7.99
N ILE A 16 2.67 -16.85 7.36
CA ILE A 16 1.75 -18.00 7.28
C ILE A 16 1.53 -18.63 8.65
N PHE A 17 2.59 -18.91 9.41
CA PHE A 17 2.47 -19.51 10.74
C PHE A 17 1.87 -18.56 11.78
N GLY A 18 1.92 -17.25 11.55
CA GLY A 18 1.21 -16.25 12.35
C GLY A 18 -0.28 -16.10 12.02
N GLY A 19 -0.85 -16.94 11.15
CA GLY A 19 -2.25 -16.88 10.72
C GLY A 19 -2.53 -15.83 9.64
N GLY A 20 -1.49 -15.21 9.06
CA GLY A 20 -1.61 -14.32 7.92
C GLY A 20 -1.76 -15.07 6.59
N CYS A 21 -1.73 -14.32 5.49
CA CYS A 21 -1.84 -14.89 4.14
C CYS A 21 -0.84 -14.31 3.16
N ILE A 22 -0.56 -15.07 2.09
CA ILE A 22 0.22 -14.63 0.94
C ILE A 22 -0.65 -14.80 -0.31
N VAL A 23 -0.85 -13.71 -1.04
CA VAL A 23 -1.68 -13.69 -2.26
C VAL A 23 -0.79 -13.40 -3.47
N SER A 24 -1.06 -14.08 -4.59
CA SER A 24 -0.38 -13.87 -5.86
C SER A 24 -1.30 -14.23 -7.02
N GLU A 25 -1.31 -13.41 -8.07
CA GLU A 25 -1.96 -13.73 -9.36
C GLU A 25 -1.03 -14.50 -10.30
N LEU A 26 0.26 -14.63 -9.95
CA LEU A 26 1.21 -15.37 -10.78
C LEU A 26 0.96 -16.88 -10.62
N PRO A 27 0.99 -17.65 -11.72
CA PRO A 27 0.91 -19.10 -11.66
C PRO A 27 1.99 -19.71 -10.74
N PRO A 28 1.75 -20.90 -10.18
CA PRO A 28 2.78 -21.62 -9.44
C PRO A 28 4.10 -21.69 -10.24
N LEU A 29 5.22 -21.51 -9.54
CA LEU A 29 6.59 -21.52 -10.09
C LEU A 29 6.96 -20.38 -11.05
N ALA A 30 6.02 -19.53 -11.46
CA ALA A 30 6.33 -18.37 -12.29
C ALA A 30 7.33 -17.43 -11.60
N LYS A 31 8.34 -16.96 -12.34
CA LYS A 31 9.30 -15.96 -11.85
C LYS A 31 8.69 -14.56 -11.99
N ALA A 32 8.85 -13.73 -10.97
CA ALA A 32 8.46 -12.33 -11.05
C ALA A 32 9.30 -11.62 -12.13
N GLN A 33 8.62 -10.95 -13.06
CA GLN A 33 9.24 -10.09 -14.06
C GLN A 33 9.10 -8.62 -13.66
N LYS A 34 9.82 -7.72 -14.33
CA LYS A 34 9.83 -6.29 -13.97
C LYS A 34 8.43 -5.66 -13.94
N TYR A 35 7.56 -6.00 -14.91
CA TYR A 35 6.18 -5.50 -14.92
C TYR A 35 5.33 -6.10 -13.80
N SER A 36 5.60 -7.34 -13.38
CA SER A 36 4.84 -8.04 -12.34
C SER A 36 4.89 -7.30 -10.99
N PHE A 37 5.92 -6.49 -10.75
CA PHE A 37 6.00 -5.65 -9.55
C PHE A 37 4.99 -4.49 -9.59
N VAL A 38 4.78 -3.88 -10.76
CA VAL A 38 3.78 -2.83 -10.94
C VAL A 38 2.38 -3.42 -10.85
N ASP A 39 2.15 -4.59 -11.48
CA ASP A 39 0.86 -5.30 -11.43
C ASP A 39 0.52 -5.77 -10.01
N ARG A 40 1.52 -6.16 -9.21
CA ARG A 40 1.25 -6.50 -7.81
C ARG A 40 0.88 -5.24 -7.01
N ASN A 41 1.47 -4.08 -7.30
CA ASN A 41 1.20 -2.85 -6.55
C ASN A 41 -0.26 -2.39 -6.66
N ARG A 42 -0.94 -2.64 -7.80
CA ARG A 42 -2.40 -2.40 -7.88
C ARG A 42 -3.17 -3.28 -6.90
N LEU A 43 -2.79 -4.55 -6.71
CA LEU A 43 -3.46 -5.44 -5.75
C LEU A 43 -3.31 -4.93 -4.32
N ILE A 44 -2.09 -4.49 -3.95
CA ILE A 44 -1.84 -3.90 -2.63
C ILE A 44 -2.79 -2.73 -2.41
N ALA A 45 -2.89 -1.80 -3.37
CA ALA A 45 -3.77 -0.65 -3.25
C ALA A 45 -5.26 -1.06 -3.17
N ALA A 46 -5.68 -2.06 -3.96
CA ALA A 46 -7.07 -2.50 -4.01
C ALA A 46 -7.55 -3.13 -2.70
N VAL A 47 -6.74 -4.04 -2.11
CA VAL A 47 -7.08 -4.75 -0.87
C VAL A 47 -6.87 -3.90 0.38
N SER A 48 -6.08 -2.83 0.28
CA SER A 48 -5.87 -1.89 1.38
C SER A 48 -7.10 -1.03 1.63
N GLU A 49 -7.33 -0.67 2.88
CA GLU A 49 -8.32 0.33 3.25
C GLU A 49 -7.80 1.75 2.93
N GLY A 50 -6.49 1.95 3.13
CA GLY A 50 -5.75 3.17 2.84
C GLY A 50 -4.25 2.86 2.79
N VAL A 51 -3.46 3.78 2.23
CA VAL A 51 -2.02 3.58 2.03
C VAL A 51 -1.23 4.62 2.81
N ILE A 52 -0.30 4.18 3.65
CA ILE A 52 0.66 5.06 4.33
C ILE A 52 2.04 4.83 3.71
N VAL A 53 2.64 5.89 3.19
CA VAL A 53 4.00 5.86 2.64
C VAL A 53 4.99 6.31 3.71
N ILE A 54 5.83 5.37 4.14
CA ILE A 54 6.87 5.60 5.14
C ILE A 54 8.15 6.14 4.51
N GLU A 55 8.51 5.63 3.33
CA GLU A 55 9.67 6.01 2.52
C GLU A 55 9.35 5.86 1.02
N GLY A 56 9.92 6.74 0.20
CA GLY A 56 9.79 6.68 -1.27
C GLY A 56 9.27 7.97 -1.90
N GLY A 57 9.91 8.38 -2.99
CA GLY A 57 9.64 9.62 -3.72
C GLY A 57 8.58 9.53 -4.81
N LEU A 58 8.39 10.63 -5.56
CA LEU A 58 7.53 10.70 -6.75
C LEU A 58 7.94 9.73 -7.87
N LYS A 59 9.24 9.46 -7.96
CA LYS A 59 9.84 8.56 -8.94
C LYS A 59 10.26 7.28 -8.20
N GLY A 60 9.62 6.15 -8.53
CA GLY A 60 9.94 4.85 -7.92
C GLY A 60 8.76 3.88 -7.90
N GLY A 61 8.99 2.66 -7.40
CA GLY A 61 7.94 1.63 -7.31
C GLY A 61 6.75 2.05 -6.44
N THR A 62 7.00 2.79 -5.36
CA THR A 62 5.97 3.28 -4.43
C THR A 62 4.95 4.21 -5.10
N SER A 63 5.38 5.01 -6.09
CA SER A 63 4.48 5.97 -6.73
C SER A 63 3.39 5.29 -7.57
N HIS A 64 3.64 4.08 -8.09
CA HIS A 64 2.60 3.27 -8.72
C HIS A 64 1.52 2.88 -7.72
N THR A 65 1.88 2.42 -6.52
CA THR A 65 0.90 2.08 -5.48
C THR A 65 0.06 3.29 -5.08
N VAL A 66 0.67 4.47 -4.96
CA VAL A 66 -0.04 5.71 -4.65
C VAL A 66 -1.02 6.12 -5.75
N LYS A 67 -0.62 6.00 -7.03
CA LYS A 67 -1.49 6.26 -8.17
C LYS A 67 -2.71 5.34 -8.16
N PHE A 68 -2.49 4.02 -8.04
CA PHE A 68 -3.58 3.06 -7.94
C PHE A 68 -4.49 3.32 -6.75
N ALA A 69 -3.95 3.67 -5.58
CA ALA A 69 -4.75 4.01 -4.41
C ALA A 69 -5.66 5.22 -4.67
N LYS A 70 -5.16 6.27 -5.32
CA LYS A 70 -5.96 7.44 -5.70
C LYS A 70 -7.02 7.08 -6.75
N GLU A 71 -6.68 6.29 -7.77
CA GLU A 71 -7.64 5.77 -8.76
C GLU A 71 -8.76 4.95 -8.12
N TYR A 72 -8.44 4.16 -7.07
CA TYR A 72 -9.41 3.40 -6.30
C TYR A 72 -10.11 4.20 -5.20
N ASN A 73 -9.94 5.53 -5.18
CA ASN A 73 -10.50 6.43 -4.19
C ASN A 73 -10.15 6.04 -2.73
N LYS A 74 -8.97 5.46 -2.51
CA LYS A 74 -8.45 5.08 -1.20
C LYS A 74 -7.70 6.26 -0.57
N PRO A 75 -7.84 6.51 0.75
CA PRO A 75 -7.03 7.51 1.43
C PRO A 75 -5.54 7.18 1.33
N VAL A 76 -4.72 8.21 1.13
CA VAL A 76 -3.26 8.10 1.10
C VAL A 76 -2.70 9.08 2.12
N ALA A 77 -1.67 8.66 2.84
CA ALA A 77 -0.91 9.51 3.74
C ALA A 77 0.61 9.32 3.57
N TYR A 78 1.37 10.36 3.87
CA TYR A 78 2.83 10.30 3.97
C TYR A 78 3.29 10.65 5.37
N THR A 79 4.41 10.07 5.80
CA THR A 79 5.08 10.54 7.02
C THR A 79 5.84 11.84 6.74
N THR A 80 6.03 12.65 7.79
CA THR A 80 6.64 13.99 7.70
C THR A 80 8.00 14.01 7.01
N ASN A 81 8.83 12.99 7.24
CA ASN A 81 10.17 12.92 6.69
C ASN A 81 10.15 12.78 5.16
N VAL A 82 9.19 12.02 4.60
CA VAL A 82 9.09 11.85 3.15
C VAL A 82 8.55 13.09 2.48
N CYS A 83 7.53 13.74 3.06
CA CYS A 83 6.95 14.96 2.51
C CYS A 83 7.97 16.08 2.34
N LYS A 84 8.84 16.30 3.34
CA LYS A 84 9.85 17.36 3.31
C LYS A 84 10.90 17.16 2.22
N ILE A 85 11.25 15.92 1.89
CA ILE A 85 12.36 15.59 0.98
C ILE A 85 11.91 15.54 -0.49
N THR A 86 10.63 15.28 -0.75
CA THR A 86 10.19 14.83 -2.08
C THR A 86 9.26 15.80 -2.81
N GLY A 87 8.74 16.85 -2.15
CA GLY A 87 7.78 17.79 -2.74
C GLY A 87 6.41 17.18 -3.06
N GLN A 88 6.08 16.02 -2.47
CA GLN A 88 4.91 15.20 -2.81
C GLN A 88 3.53 15.82 -2.58
N THR A 89 3.41 16.75 -1.64
CA THR A 89 2.15 17.46 -1.37
C THR A 89 1.72 18.39 -2.50
N LEU A 90 2.62 18.72 -3.43
CA LEU A 90 2.34 19.65 -4.54
C LEU A 90 1.72 18.97 -5.77
N ILE A 91 1.81 17.65 -5.91
CA ILE A 91 1.39 16.92 -7.12
C ILE A 91 0.06 16.21 -6.93
N PHE A 92 -0.16 15.67 -5.74
CA PHE A 92 -1.43 15.06 -5.39
C PHE A 92 -2.08 15.99 -4.38
N ASN A 93 -2.99 16.83 -4.87
CA ASN A 93 -3.88 17.59 -3.99
C ASN A 93 -4.58 16.60 -3.03
N ASP A 94 -4.74 17.01 -1.77
CA ASP A 94 -5.38 16.22 -0.70
C ASP A 94 -4.64 14.91 -0.35
N ILE A 95 -3.43 15.04 0.19
CA ILE A 95 -2.78 13.95 0.92
C ILE A 95 -2.61 14.31 2.39
N ASP A 96 -3.01 13.39 3.26
CA ASP A 96 -2.80 13.52 4.70
C ASP A 96 -1.31 13.37 5.04
N VAL A 97 -0.80 14.20 5.96
CA VAL A 97 0.57 14.06 6.50
C VAL A 97 0.47 13.56 7.93
N ILE A 98 1.12 12.42 8.21
CA ILE A 98 1.17 11.80 9.53
C ILE A 98 2.49 12.17 10.19
N ASP A 99 2.41 13.04 11.19
CA ASP A 99 3.52 13.47 12.05
C ASP A 99 3.25 13.24 13.54
N SER A 100 2.06 12.74 13.86
CA SER A 100 1.65 12.41 15.22
C SER A 100 0.75 11.17 15.23
N PHE A 101 0.67 10.52 16.38
CA PHE A 101 -0.23 9.38 16.58
C PHE A 101 -1.70 9.77 16.37
N GLU A 102 -2.08 10.98 16.75
CA GLU A 102 -3.45 11.50 16.55
C GLU A 102 -3.82 11.57 15.06
N LYS A 103 -2.90 12.04 14.21
CA LYS A 103 -3.12 12.07 12.76
C LYS A 103 -3.20 10.67 12.17
N LEU A 104 -2.43 9.73 12.69
CA LEU A 104 -2.54 8.31 12.31
C LEU A 104 -3.93 7.75 12.66
N VAL A 105 -4.44 8.03 13.85
CA VAL A 105 -5.80 7.61 14.27
C VAL A 105 -6.88 8.24 13.38
N LYS A 106 -6.76 9.54 13.07
CA LYS A 106 -7.68 10.23 12.14
C LYS A 106 -7.66 9.58 10.76
N PHE A 107 -6.48 9.26 10.23
CA PHE A 107 -6.33 8.58 8.94
C PHE A 107 -7.00 7.20 8.94
N LYS A 108 -6.76 6.39 9.99
CA LYS A 108 -7.40 5.08 10.16
C LYS A 108 -8.93 5.21 10.13
N ASN A 109 -9.50 6.14 10.89
CA ASN A 109 -10.95 6.31 10.95
C ASN A 109 -11.55 6.73 9.59
N LYS A 110 -10.87 7.64 8.86
CA LYS A 110 -11.26 8.04 7.50
C LYS A 110 -11.25 6.86 6.52
N SER A 111 -10.27 5.98 6.66
CA SER A 111 -10.10 4.77 5.87
C SER A 111 -11.21 3.74 6.12
N CYS A 112 -11.48 3.39 7.39
CA CYS A 112 -12.51 2.42 7.75
C CYS A 112 -13.92 2.93 7.43
N LYS A 113 -14.19 4.23 7.63
CA LYS A 113 -15.52 4.82 7.37
C LYS A 113 -15.95 4.62 5.90
N LYS A 114 -15.04 4.79 4.94
CA LYS A 114 -15.32 4.54 3.51
C LYS A 114 -15.76 3.09 3.23
N ILE A 115 -15.27 2.13 3.99
CA ILE A 115 -15.64 0.72 3.81
C ILE A 115 -17.04 0.48 4.37
N LEU A 116 -17.31 1.00 5.57
CA LEU A 116 -18.64 0.94 6.17
C LEU A 116 -19.69 1.62 5.27
N ASP A 117 -19.42 2.82 4.77
CA ASP A 117 -20.32 3.54 3.87
C ASP A 117 -20.58 2.74 2.57
N LYS A 118 -19.56 2.06 2.05
CA LYS A 118 -19.69 1.20 0.86
C LYS A 118 -20.47 -0.09 1.14
N ALA A 119 -20.28 -0.70 2.31
CA ALA A 119 -21.00 -1.91 2.71
C ALA A 119 -22.49 -1.64 3.00
N ILE A 120 -22.82 -0.44 3.50
CA ILE A 120 -24.21 -0.04 3.81
C ILE A 120 -24.99 0.38 2.54
N SER A 121 -24.29 0.86 1.50
CA SER A 121 -24.90 1.32 0.24
C SER A 121 -25.08 0.21 -0.82
N GLN A 122 -24.71 -1.03 -0.49
CA GLN A 122 -24.93 -2.24 -1.30
C GLN A 122 -26.10 -3.05 -0.76
#